data_AF-A0AA86J640-F1
#
_entry.id   AF-A0AA86J640-F1
#
_cell.length_a   1.000
_cell.length_b   1.000
_cell.length_c   1.000
_cell.angle_alpha   90.00
_cell.angle_beta   90.00
_cell.angle_gamma   90.00
#
_symmetry.space_group_name_H-M   'P 1'
#
loop_
_entity.id
_entity.type
_entity.pdbx_description
1 polymer ?
#
loop_
_entity_poly.entity_id
_entity_poly.type
_entity_poly.pdbx_seq_one_letter_code
_entity_poly.pdbx_strand_id
1 'polypeptide(L)'
;MSNVLHTLIEQASEKADAMAKNMAKTRQKLVHGQDKLNMLQTYRDECQNGMHSKASTGMTGQQLRNQTAFVGKIAEAIAQQTREVEFLNTTLIHQNTQWQEALAEQRKFEALVEREKLKQAKLENKRDQKMNDEFAARIYRVQTAGEAQ
;
A
#
# COMPACT_ATOMS: atom_id res chain seq x y z
N MET A 1 26.41 4.65 13.74
CA MET A 1 25.84 4.64 12.37
C MET A 1 24.86 3.48 12.14
N SER A 2 25.15 2.23 12.56
CA SER A 2 24.22 1.09 12.39
C SER A 2 22.82 1.34 12.98
N ASN A 3 22.74 1.90 14.20
CA ASN A 3 21.47 2.17 14.88
C ASN A 3 20.55 3.16 14.11
N VAL A 4 21.13 4.24 13.55
CA VAL A 4 20.37 5.27 12.79
C VAL A 4 19.71 4.67 11.54
N LEU A 5 20.41 3.81 10.79
CA LEU A 5 19.82 3.17 9.61
C LEU A 5 18.68 2.21 9.97
N HIS A 6 18.78 1.51 11.12
CA HIS A 6 17.70 0.66 11.59
C HIS A 6 16.46 1.48 11.98
N THR A 7 16.65 2.62 12.67
CA THR A 7 15.55 3.55 12.97
C THR A 7 14.89 4.09 11.69
N LEU A 8 15.67 4.42 10.65
CA LEU A 8 15.11 4.89 9.38
C LEU A 8 14.30 3.81 8.64
N ILE A 9 14.73 2.55 8.71
CA ILE A 9 13.98 1.42 8.16
C ILE A 9 12.66 1.24 8.91
N GLU A 10 12.70 1.27 10.25
CA GLU A 10 11.52 1.15 11.10
C GLU A 10 10.50 2.25 10.79
N GLN A 11 10.94 3.51 10.73
CA GLN A 11 10.08 4.64 10.36
C GLN A 11 9.49 4.51 8.96
N ALA A 12 10.27 4.06 7.97
CA ALA A 12 9.79 3.83 6.61
C ALA A 12 8.75 2.69 6.56
N SER A 13 8.98 1.61 7.32
CA SER A 13 8.05 0.49 7.46
C SER A 13 6.74 0.91 8.11
N GLU A 14 6.80 1.65 9.23
CA GLU A 14 5.61 2.16 9.91
C GLU A 14 4.78 3.07 9.00
N LYS A 15 5.45 3.93 8.22
CA LYS A 15 4.81 4.78 7.21
C LYS A 15 4.12 3.94 6.14
N ALA A 16 4.78 2.91 5.60
CA ALA A 16 4.19 2.02 4.61
C ALA A 16 2.96 1.28 5.17
N ASP A 17 3.03 0.78 6.40
CA ASP A 17 1.92 0.10 7.07
C ASP A 17 0.73 1.02 7.33
N ALA A 18 0.99 2.26 7.76
CA ALA A 18 -0.04 3.27 7.94
C ALA A 18 -0.75 3.59 6.61
N MET A 19 0.01 3.73 5.53
CA MET A 19 -0.55 3.93 4.18
C MET A 19 -1.39 2.73 3.73
N ALA A 20 -0.91 1.50 3.94
CA ALA A 20 -1.65 0.28 3.61
C ALA A 20 -2.98 0.18 4.37
N LYS A 21 -3.00 0.53 5.67
CA LYS A 21 -4.24 0.59 6.48
C LYS A 21 -5.22 1.63 5.93
N ASN A 22 -4.73 2.80 5.52
CA ASN A 22 -5.57 3.83 4.92
C ASN A 22 -6.11 3.40 3.55
N MET A 23 -5.30 2.76 2.71
CA MET A 23 -5.75 2.17 1.45
C MET A 23 -6.84 1.13 1.66
N ALA A 24 -6.73 0.26 2.66
CA ALA A 24 -7.74 -0.72 2.98
C ALA A 24 -9.09 -0.07 3.34
N LYS A 25 -9.08 1.01 4.13
CA LYS A 25 -10.28 1.80 4.44
C LYS A 25 -10.89 2.44 3.19
N THR A 26 -10.06 3.02 2.31
CA THR A 26 -10.53 3.59 1.03
C THR A 26 -11.17 2.52 0.14
N ARG A 27 -10.56 1.32 0.04
CA ARG A 27 -11.12 0.19 -0.72
C ARG A 27 -12.48 -0.24 -0.16
N GLN A 28 -12.62 -0.35 1.15
CA GLN A 28 -13.92 -0.66 1.77
C GLN A 28 -14.98 0.38 1.42
N LYS A 29 -14.65 1.67 1.50
CA LYS A 29 -15.56 2.75 1.10
C LYS A 29 -15.94 2.66 -0.38
N LEU A 30 -14.98 2.34 -1.24
CA LEU A 30 -15.21 2.19 -2.68
C LEU A 30 -16.17 1.03 -2.97
N VAL A 31 -15.95 -0.14 -2.36
CA VAL A 31 -16.85 -1.30 -2.50
C VAL A 31 -18.26 -0.93 -2.05
N HIS A 32 -18.40 -0.37 -0.84
CA HIS A 32 -19.70 0.06 -0.34
C HIS A 32 -20.37 1.11 -1.23
N GLY A 33 -19.60 2.06 -1.74
CA GLY A 33 -20.09 3.08 -2.67
C GLY A 33 -20.57 2.49 -3.99
N GLN A 34 -19.87 1.48 -4.51
CA GLN A 34 -20.25 0.78 -5.73
C GLN A 34 -21.51 -0.07 -5.53
N ASP A 35 -21.63 -0.76 -4.39
CA ASP A 35 -22.83 -1.54 -4.04
C ASP A 35 -24.05 -0.62 -3.94
N LYS A 36 -23.89 0.54 -3.28
CA LYS A 36 -24.95 1.54 -3.18
C LYS A 36 -25.32 2.13 -4.53
N LEU A 37 -24.34 2.39 -5.40
CA LEU A 37 -24.59 2.88 -6.76
C LEU A 37 -25.42 1.86 -7.56
N ASN A 38 -25.04 0.58 -7.50
CA ASN A 38 -25.77 -0.50 -8.15
C ASN A 38 -27.22 -0.61 -7.63
N MET A 39 -27.40 -0.54 -6.31
CA MET A 39 -28.73 -0.56 -5.70
C MET A 39 -29.60 0.61 -6.20
N LEU A 40 -29.05 1.82 -6.26
CA LEU A 40 -29.78 3.00 -6.76
C LEU A 40 -30.14 2.87 -8.25
N GLN A 41 -29.23 2.34 -9.07
CA GLN A 41 -29.48 2.10 -10.50
C GLN A 41 -30.56 1.04 -10.70
N THR A 42 -30.46 -0.10 -10.01
CA THR A 42 -31.45 -1.17 -10.04
C THR A 42 -32.84 -0.64 -9.67
N TYR A 43 -32.93 0.12 -8.57
CA TYR A 43 -34.20 0.65 -8.09
C TYR A 43 -34.81 1.70 -9.02
N ARG A 44 -33.98 2.53 -9.68
CA ARG A 44 -34.44 3.44 -10.74
C ARG A 44 -35.06 2.66 -11.89
N ASP A 45 -34.39 1.60 -12.34
CA ASP A 45 -34.81 0.80 -13.49
C ASP A 45 -36.11 0.03 -13.18
N GLU A 46 -36.26 -0.50 -11.96
CA GLU A 46 -37.51 -1.08 -11.45
C GLU A 46 -38.65 -0.06 -11.47
N CYS A 47 -38.40 1.17 -11.01
CA CYS A 47 -39.40 2.24 -11.02
C CYS A 47 -39.84 2.58 -12.46
N GLN A 48 -38.89 2.68 -13.39
CA GLN A 48 -39.17 3.00 -14.79
C GLN A 48 -39.96 1.87 -15.49
N ASN A 49 -39.57 0.61 -15.27
CA ASN A 49 -40.27 -0.56 -15.81
C ASN A 49 -41.70 -0.67 -15.24
N GLY A 50 -41.86 -0.42 -13.94
CA GLY A 50 -43.18 -0.40 -13.29
C GLY A 50 -44.10 0.70 -13.82
N MET A 51 -43.56 1.86 -14.20
CA MET A 51 -44.35 2.94 -14.84
C MET A 51 -44.88 2.51 -16.19
N HIS A 52 -44.07 1.85 -17.03
CA HIS A 52 -44.52 1.33 -18.32
C HIS A 52 -45.66 0.31 -18.16
N SER A 53 -45.56 -0.59 -17.17
CA SER A 53 -46.59 -1.59 -16.90
C SER A 53 -47.88 -1.02 -16.29
N LYS A 54 -47.83 0.08 -15.54
CA LYS A 54 -49.02 0.72 -14.94
C LYS A 54 -49.67 1.73 -15.87
N ALA A 55 -48.92 2.30 -16.80
CA ALA A 55 -49.46 3.15 -17.85
C ALA A 55 -50.43 2.37 -18.76
N SER A 56 -50.20 1.09 -19.00
CA SER A 56 -51.09 0.24 -19.80
C SER A 56 -52.38 -0.18 -19.07
N THR A 57 -52.40 -0.14 -17.73
CA THR A 57 -53.56 -0.53 -16.90
C THR A 57 -54.31 0.66 -16.29
N GLY A 58 -53.84 1.89 -16.52
CA GLY A 58 -54.44 3.13 -16.06
C GLY A 58 -53.82 3.64 -14.75
N MET A 59 -53.04 4.72 -14.84
CA MET A 59 -52.44 5.41 -13.68
C MET A 59 -52.97 6.83 -13.55
N THR A 60 -53.27 7.28 -12.33
CA THR A 60 -53.73 8.67 -12.12
C THR A 60 -52.60 9.67 -12.35
N GLY A 61 -52.94 10.90 -12.78
CA GLY A 61 -51.94 11.96 -13.00
C GLY A 61 -51.16 12.33 -11.72
N GLN A 62 -51.75 12.21 -10.54
CA GLN A 62 -51.08 12.42 -9.25
C GLN A 62 -50.01 11.36 -8.99
N GLN A 63 -50.33 10.08 -9.22
CA GLN A 63 -49.38 8.97 -9.07
C GLN A 63 -48.21 9.11 -10.06
N LEU A 64 -48.49 9.51 -11.30
CA LEU A 64 -47.46 9.78 -12.31
C LEU A 64 -46.46 10.85 -11.86
N ARG A 65 -46.98 11.99 -11.37
CA ARG A 65 -46.15 13.10 -10.89
C ARG A 65 -45.27 12.68 -9.71
N ASN A 66 -45.84 12.00 -8.71
CA ASN A 66 -45.11 11.55 -7.53
C ASN A 66 -43.98 10.58 -7.90
N GLN A 67 -44.26 9.63 -8.79
CA GLN A 67 -43.27 8.64 -9.24
C GLN A 67 -42.12 9.32 -10.01
N THR A 68 -42.45 10.24 -10.92
CA THR A 68 -41.44 10.96 -11.72
C THR A 68 -40.54 11.83 -10.83
N ALA A 69 -41.11 12.54 -9.85
CA ALA A 69 -40.35 13.34 -8.90
C ALA A 69 -39.38 12.48 -8.06
N PHE A 70 -39.83 11.29 -7.65
CA PHE A 70 -39.01 10.37 -6.90
C PHE A 70 -37.87 9.77 -7.74
N VAL A 71 -38.13 9.40 -8.99
CA VAL A 71 -37.08 8.98 -9.95
C VAL A 71 -36.05 10.09 -10.16
N GLY A 72 -36.48 11.35 -10.20
CA GLY A 72 -35.58 12.51 -10.24
C GLY A 72 -34.60 12.54 -9.05
N LYS A 73 -35.11 12.33 -7.83
CA LYS A 73 -34.26 12.25 -6.63
C LYS A 73 -33.26 11.09 -6.68
N ILE A 74 -33.67 9.93 -7.21
CA ILE A 74 -32.76 8.80 -7.39
C ILE A 74 -31.67 9.15 -8.41
N ALA A 75 -32.01 9.81 -9.52
CA ALA A 75 -31.03 10.23 -10.51
C ALA A 75 -29.98 11.20 -9.93
N GLU A 76 -30.40 12.15 -9.10
CA GLU A 76 -29.49 13.03 -8.36
C GLU A 76 -28.57 12.24 -7.40
N ALA A 77 -29.14 11.29 -6.66
CA ALA A 77 -28.38 10.43 -5.75
C ALA A 77 -27.38 9.53 -6.49
N ILE A 78 -27.75 8.98 -7.66
CA ILE A 78 -26.84 8.25 -8.55
C ILE A 78 -25.69 9.14 -8.96
N ALA A 79 -25.97 10.36 -9.47
CA ALA A 79 -24.92 11.28 -9.91
C ALA A 79 -23.96 11.65 -8.77
N GLN A 80 -24.47 11.84 -7.54
CA GLN A 80 -23.64 12.06 -6.37
C GLN A 80 -22.78 10.84 -6.03
N GLN A 81 -23.38 9.65 -6.03
CA GLN A 81 -22.67 8.41 -5.68
C GLN A 81 -21.60 8.05 -6.72
N THR A 82 -21.86 8.30 -8.01
CA THR A 82 -20.87 8.14 -9.09
C THR A 82 -19.65 9.04 -8.86
N ARG A 83 -19.86 10.32 -8.56
CA ARG A 83 -18.75 11.25 -8.25
C ARG A 83 -17.93 10.80 -7.04
N GLU A 84 -18.59 10.30 -6.00
CA GLU A 84 -17.91 9.76 -4.82
C GLU A 84 -17.06 8.53 -5.17
N VAL A 85 -17.58 7.60 -5.98
CA VAL A 85 -16.85 6.42 -6.46
C VAL A 85 -15.62 6.83 -7.30
N GLU A 86 -15.78 7.78 -8.22
CA GLU A 86 -14.67 8.31 -9.03
C GLU A 86 -13.59 8.98 -8.17
N PHE A 87 -14.02 9.76 -7.17
CA PHE A 87 -13.12 10.38 -6.21
C PHE A 87 -12.33 9.33 -5.40
N LEU A 88 -13.01 8.28 -4.90
CA LEU A 88 -12.37 7.20 -4.15
C LEU A 88 -11.39 6.39 -5.02
N ASN A 89 -11.72 6.15 -6.30
CA ASN A 89 -10.81 5.52 -7.25
C ASN A 89 -9.53 6.36 -7.44
N THR A 90 -9.68 7.66 -7.68
CA THR A 90 -8.55 8.59 -7.84
C THR A 90 -7.70 8.64 -6.55
N THR A 91 -8.36 8.67 -5.39
CA THR A 91 -7.71 8.62 -4.08
C THR A 91 -6.90 7.33 -3.91
N LEU A 92 -7.45 6.19 -4.32
CA LEU A 92 -6.75 4.90 -4.24
C LEU A 92 -5.48 4.89 -5.09
N ILE A 93 -5.54 5.43 -6.31
CA ILE A 93 -4.37 5.55 -7.21
C ILE A 93 -3.27 6.36 -6.52
N HIS A 94 -3.63 7.52 -5.97
CA HIS A 94 -2.67 8.38 -5.27
C HIS A 94 -2.08 7.70 -4.02
N GLN A 95 -2.91 7.06 -3.21
CA GLN A 95 -2.44 6.31 -2.03
C GLN A 95 -1.50 5.16 -2.43
N ASN A 96 -1.77 4.47 -3.54
CA ASN A 96 -0.90 3.42 -4.05
C ASN A 96 0.47 3.96 -4.46
N THR A 97 0.53 5.12 -5.13
CA THR A 97 1.80 5.79 -5.45
C THR A 97 2.60 6.12 -4.19
N GLN A 98 1.96 6.77 -3.19
CA GLN A 98 2.62 7.12 -1.94
C GLN A 98 3.13 5.88 -1.18
N TRP A 99 2.36 4.80 -1.18
CA TRP A 99 2.76 3.54 -0.56
C TRP A 99 3.97 2.91 -1.27
N GLN A 100 3.99 2.92 -2.60
CA GLN A 100 5.14 2.44 -3.38
C GLN A 100 6.40 3.27 -3.13
N GLU A 101 6.27 4.58 -3.00
CA GLU A 101 7.40 5.47 -2.65
C GLU A 101 7.96 5.16 -1.25
N ALA A 102 7.10 4.93 -0.25
CA ALA A 102 7.52 4.54 1.09
C ALA A 102 8.27 3.19 1.09
N LEU A 103 7.78 2.20 0.32
CA LEU A 103 8.47 0.92 0.16
C LEU A 103 9.82 1.06 -0.55
N ALA A 104 9.91 1.94 -1.55
CA ALA A 104 11.17 2.19 -2.25
C ALA A 104 12.20 2.85 -1.31
N GLU A 105 11.77 3.77 -0.47
CA GLU A 105 12.59 4.40 0.56
C GLU A 105 13.08 3.39 1.61
N GLN A 106 12.20 2.51 2.10
CA GLN A 106 12.58 1.42 3.00
C GLN A 106 13.67 0.52 2.38
N ARG A 107 13.46 0.03 1.15
CA ARG A 107 14.41 -0.83 0.43
C ARG A 107 15.77 -0.15 0.23
N LYS A 108 15.78 1.16 0.01
CA LYS A 108 17.02 1.94 -0.11
C LYS A 108 17.83 1.87 1.19
N PHE A 109 17.19 2.02 2.35
CA PHE A 109 17.88 1.93 3.64
C PHE A 109 18.34 0.50 3.95
N GLU A 110 17.52 -0.51 3.64
CA GLU A 110 17.90 -1.92 3.76
C GLU A 110 19.16 -2.26 2.95
N ALA A 111 19.24 -1.77 1.70
CA ALA A 111 20.42 -1.94 0.86
C ALA A 111 21.68 -1.27 1.45
N LEU A 112 21.53 -0.12 2.11
CA LEU A 112 22.64 0.54 2.80
C LEU A 112 23.11 -0.26 4.01
N VAL A 113 22.18 -0.82 4.81
CA VAL A 113 22.52 -1.68 5.95
C VAL A 113 23.30 -2.90 5.48
N GLU A 114 22.84 -3.56 4.42
CA GLU A 114 23.51 -4.74 3.89
C GLU A 114 24.92 -4.42 3.39
N ARG A 115 25.08 -3.28 2.69
CA ARG A 115 26.41 -2.82 2.25
C ARG A 115 27.34 -2.55 3.43
N GLU A 116 26.86 -1.95 4.51
CA GLU A 116 27.67 -1.71 5.72
C GLU A 116 28.06 -3.01 6.42
N LYS A 117 27.14 -3.99 6.52
CA LYS A 117 27.44 -5.34 7.05
C LYS A 117 28.55 -6.02 6.25
N LEU A 118 28.47 -6.01 4.92
CA LEU A 118 29.48 -6.59 4.05
C LEU A 118 30.85 -5.91 4.19
N LYS A 119 30.87 -4.58 4.34
CA LYS A 119 32.12 -3.84 4.60
C LYS A 119 32.74 -4.22 5.94
N GLN A 120 31.93 -4.33 6.99
CA GLN A 120 32.39 -4.72 8.33
C GLN A 120 32.95 -6.14 8.34
N ALA A 121 32.22 -7.10 7.77
CA ALA A 121 32.68 -8.49 7.66
C ALA A 121 34.01 -8.59 6.88
N LYS A 122 34.19 -7.79 5.82
CA LYS A 122 35.46 -7.74 5.07
C LYS A 122 36.60 -7.15 5.90
N LEU A 123 36.32 -6.16 6.74
CA LEU A 123 37.33 -5.57 7.62
C LEU A 123 37.74 -6.52 8.74
N GLU A 124 36.78 -7.22 9.34
CA GLU A 124 37.00 -8.25 10.37
C GLU A 124 37.83 -9.41 9.81
N ASN A 125 37.43 -9.97 8.66
CA ASN A 125 38.17 -11.07 8.03
C ASN A 125 39.64 -10.67 7.71
N LYS A 126 39.87 -9.43 7.26
CA LYS A 126 41.25 -8.91 7.07
C LYS A 126 42.03 -8.80 8.38
N ARG A 127 41.39 -8.44 9.49
CA ARG A 127 42.03 -8.37 10.81
C ARG A 127 42.39 -9.76 11.32
N ASP A 128 41.46 -10.70 11.19
CA ASP A 128 41.65 -12.09 11.61
C ASP A 128 42.75 -12.78 10.81
N GLN A 129 42.75 -12.58 9.47
CA GLN A 129 43.81 -13.07 8.61
C GLN A 129 45.18 -12.52 9.04
N LYS A 130 45.29 -11.21 9.26
CA LYS A 130 46.53 -10.58 9.70
C LYS A 130 47.02 -11.14 11.04
N MET A 131 46.12 -11.34 12.00
CA MET A 131 46.46 -11.90 13.32
C MET A 131 46.96 -13.35 13.20
N ASN A 132 46.32 -14.17 12.36
CA ASN A 132 46.73 -15.54 12.09
C ASN A 132 48.10 -15.60 11.41
N ASP A 133 48.34 -14.74 10.42
CA ASP A 133 49.62 -14.64 9.71
C ASP A 133 50.76 -14.22 10.67
N GLU A 134 50.51 -13.25 11.54
CA GLU A 134 51.46 -12.81 12.57
C GLU A 134 51.79 -13.93 13.57
N PHE A 135 50.77 -14.68 14.00
CA PHE A 135 50.94 -15.82 14.90
C PHE A 135 51.74 -16.95 14.25
N ALA A 136 51.41 -17.32 13.00
CA ALA A 136 52.13 -18.33 12.23
C ALA A 136 53.59 -17.92 12.00
N ALA A 137 53.83 -16.66 11.63
CA ALA A 137 55.19 -16.13 11.45
C ALA A 137 56.00 -16.14 12.76
N ARG A 138 55.35 -15.93 13.92
CA ARG A 138 56.01 -16.01 15.24
C ARG A 138 56.39 -17.45 15.58
N ILE A 139 55.49 -18.41 15.37
CA ILE A 139 55.79 -19.85 15.58
C ILE A 139 56.96 -20.27 14.70
N TYR A 140 56.91 -19.93 13.41
CA TYR A 140 57.96 -20.28 12.45
C TYR A 140 59.33 -19.74 12.90
N ARG A 141 59.42 -18.47 13.32
CA ARG A 141 60.67 -17.88 13.83
C ARG A 141 61.22 -18.63 15.04
N VAL A 142 60.37 -18.99 16.00
CA VAL A 142 60.78 -19.72 17.21
C VAL A 142 61.33 -21.11 16.86
N GLN A 143 60.68 -21.82 15.93
CA GLN A 143 61.15 -23.14 15.48
C GLN A 143 62.51 -23.04 14.78
N THR A 144 62.65 -22.13 13.81
CA THR A 144 63.93 -21.96 13.09
C THR A 144 65.08 -21.48 13.97
N ALA A 145 64.80 -20.75 15.04
CA ALA A 145 65.83 -20.32 16.00
C ALA A 145 66.26 -21.45 16.95
N GLY A 146 65.40 -22.43 17.21
CA GLY A 146 65.73 -23.61 18.02
C GLY A 146 66.51 -24.69 17.26
N GLU A 147 66.43 -24.71 15.93
CA GLU A 147 67.20 -25.64 15.07
C GLU A 147 68.63 -25.14 14.76
N ALA A 148 68.93 -23.87 15.05
CA ALA A 148 70.23 -23.24 14.79
C ALA A 148 71.20 -23.29 16.00
N GLN A 149 70.89 -24.07 17.03
CA GLN A 149 71.73 -24.32 18.22
C GLN A 149 72.15 -25.80 18.28
#